data_AF-A0A2I0M2G8-F1
#
_entry.id   AF-A0A2I0M2G8-F1
#
_cell.length_a   1.000
_cell.length_b   1.000
_cell.length_c   1.000
_cell.angle_alpha   90.00
_cell.angle_beta   90.00
_cell.angle_gamma   90.00
#
_symmetry.space_group_name_H-M   'P 1'
#
loop_
_entity.id
_entity.type
_entity.pdbx_description
1 polymer ?
#
loop_
_entity_poly.entity_id
_entity_poly.type
_entity_poly.pdbx_seq_one_letter_code
_entity_poly.pdbx_strand_id
1 'polypeptide(L)'
;MESGSDASYISEELSTQDGDEKSPGEAASVLKTGQEDSALPDTQLQREERPTSTCSSSDVVEEVVKTMQHFMEKFSMDLSTVTQAFLKNTGEVETTSYFLQTGQRLDGYPIWNREDDLGLQKDDECVRSKLIAKFGAENVAKRVAFRKS
;
A
#
# COMPACT_ATOMS: atom_id res chain seq x y z
N MET A 1 9.45 53.24 -11.38
CA MET A 1 8.81 53.33 -12.71
C MET A 1 9.54 52.32 -13.56
N GLU A 2 9.01 51.27 -14.16
CA GLU A 2 7.67 50.82 -14.63
C GLU A 2 7.40 49.41 -14.04
N SER A 3 6.19 48.90 -13.72
CA SER A 3 4.83 48.96 -14.27
C SER A 3 4.65 48.29 -15.65
N GLY A 4 4.14 47.06 -15.65
CA GLY A 4 3.48 46.38 -16.79
C GLY A 4 2.81 45.11 -16.26
N SER A 5 1.51 45.13 -15.90
CA SER A 5 0.32 45.03 -16.77
C SER A 5 0.17 43.67 -17.47
N ASP A 6 -0.55 42.78 -16.78
CA ASP A 6 -1.83 42.11 -17.12
C ASP A 6 -2.21 41.77 -18.58
N ALA A 7 -3.12 40.78 -18.67
CA ALA A 7 -3.81 40.17 -19.83
C ALA A 7 -3.15 38.86 -20.35
N SER A 8 -3.88 37.75 -20.61
CA SER A 8 -5.32 37.56 -20.74
C SER A 8 -5.66 36.06 -20.73
N TYR A 9 -6.84 35.78 -20.17
CA TYR A 9 -7.64 34.55 -20.24
C TYR A 9 -8.04 34.25 -21.70
N ILE A 10 -7.87 33.01 -22.18
CA ILE A 10 -8.61 32.52 -23.35
C ILE A 10 -9.27 31.18 -22.99
N SER A 11 -10.60 31.20 -22.97
CA SER A 11 -11.46 30.03 -23.06
C SER A 11 -12.05 30.02 -24.47
N GLU A 12 -11.90 28.94 -25.21
CA GLU A 12 -12.75 28.66 -26.37
C GLU A 12 -13.15 27.19 -26.33
N GLU A 13 -14.40 27.00 -25.91
CA GLU A 13 -15.24 25.85 -26.18
C GLU A 13 -15.61 25.87 -27.67
N LEU A 14 -15.54 24.74 -28.38
CA LEU A 14 -16.23 24.57 -29.66
C LEU A 14 -16.79 23.16 -29.81
N SER A 15 -18.13 23.15 -29.86
CA SER A 15 -19.06 22.07 -30.12
C SER A 15 -19.33 21.93 -31.63
N THR A 16 -19.56 20.68 -32.10
CA THR A 16 -20.36 20.27 -33.29
C THR A 16 -20.40 18.74 -33.26
N GLN A 17 -21.48 18.04 -32.87
CA GLN A 17 -22.82 17.85 -33.47
C GLN A 17 -22.86 16.92 -34.71
N ASP A 18 -23.84 16.00 -34.66
CA ASP A 18 -24.52 15.20 -35.72
C ASP A 18 -23.81 13.95 -36.28
N GLY A 19 -24.44 12.78 -36.41
CA GLY A 19 -25.84 12.36 -36.22
C GLY A 19 -26.02 10.86 -36.59
N ASP A 20 -27.08 10.25 -36.06
CA ASP A 20 -28.03 9.27 -36.64
C ASP A 20 -27.51 8.07 -37.49
N GLU A 21 -28.04 6.84 -37.50
CA GLU A 21 -29.27 6.22 -37.04
C GLU A 21 -29.14 4.67 -37.22
N LYS A 22 -30.00 3.90 -36.55
CA LYS A 22 -30.71 2.68 -37.04
C LYS A 22 -30.13 1.26 -36.83
N SER A 23 -30.62 0.62 -35.77
CA SER A 23 -31.05 -0.81 -35.67
C SER A 23 -32.38 -0.99 -36.45
N PRO A 24 -32.92 -2.17 -36.89
CA PRO A 24 -33.09 -3.42 -36.11
C PRO A 24 -33.24 -4.79 -36.87
N GLY A 25 -33.50 -5.87 -36.11
CA GLY A 25 -34.20 -7.10 -36.56
C GLY A 25 -33.38 -8.40 -36.37
N GLU A 26 -33.54 -9.19 -35.30
CA GLU A 26 -34.64 -10.12 -34.91
C GLU A 26 -34.72 -11.42 -35.76
N ALA A 27 -34.39 -12.57 -35.16
CA ALA A 27 -35.26 -13.76 -35.03
C ALA A 27 -34.48 -15.03 -34.61
N ALA A 28 -35.16 -15.87 -33.81
CA ALA A 28 -34.67 -17.02 -33.05
C ALA A 28 -34.44 -18.31 -33.87
N SER A 29 -33.72 -19.28 -33.29
CA SER A 29 -33.95 -20.70 -33.53
C SER A 29 -33.53 -21.56 -32.34
N VAL A 30 -34.30 -22.62 -32.10
CA VAL A 30 -34.50 -23.38 -30.87
C VAL A 30 -34.28 -24.88 -31.16
N LEU A 31 -33.90 -25.66 -30.12
CA LEU A 31 -33.79 -27.15 -29.98
C LEU A 31 -32.41 -27.76 -30.32
N LYS A 32 -31.63 -28.34 -29.38
CA LYS A 32 -31.77 -29.51 -28.45
C LYS A 32 -31.38 -30.85 -29.10
N THR A 33 -30.31 -31.51 -28.59
CA THR A 33 -30.18 -33.00 -28.41
C THR A 33 -28.81 -33.45 -27.87
N GLY A 34 -28.83 -34.51 -27.02
CA GLY A 34 -27.74 -35.47 -26.69
C GLY A 34 -26.87 -35.10 -25.47
N GLN A 35 -26.86 -35.74 -24.29
CA GLN A 35 -26.89 -37.14 -23.82
C GLN A 35 -25.47 -37.78 -23.63
N GLU A 36 -25.05 -37.80 -22.35
CA GLU A 36 -24.16 -38.70 -21.53
C GLU A 36 -22.62 -38.67 -21.55
N ASP A 37 -22.12 -38.56 -20.31
CA ASP A 37 -21.10 -39.38 -19.64
C ASP A 37 -19.67 -39.42 -20.17
N SER A 38 -18.76 -38.73 -19.47
CA SER A 38 -17.51 -39.35 -18.98
C SER A 38 -16.68 -38.36 -18.16
N ALA A 39 -16.40 -38.79 -16.93
CA ALA A 39 -15.16 -38.62 -16.16
C ALA A 39 -14.42 -37.26 -16.22
N LEU A 40 -14.41 -36.60 -15.06
CA LEU A 40 -13.42 -35.60 -14.67
C LEU A 40 -11.99 -36.09 -14.94
N PRO A 41 -11.07 -35.16 -15.23
CA PRO A 41 -9.88 -35.12 -14.42
C PRO A 41 -9.81 -33.81 -13.64
N ASP A 42 -9.50 -33.98 -12.35
CA ASP A 42 -9.10 -32.97 -11.38
C ASP A 42 -8.38 -31.78 -12.03
N THR A 43 -9.09 -30.66 -12.15
CA THR A 43 -8.43 -29.36 -12.20
C THR A 43 -7.76 -29.21 -10.84
N GLN A 44 -6.47 -29.57 -10.77
CA GLN A 44 -5.61 -29.25 -9.64
C GLN A 44 -5.78 -27.77 -9.35
N LEU A 45 -6.60 -27.48 -8.35
CA LEU A 45 -6.61 -26.21 -7.66
C LEU A 45 -5.16 -26.03 -7.22
N GLN A 46 -4.46 -25.11 -7.88
CA GLN A 46 -3.26 -24.52 -7.30
C GLN A 46 -3.70 -24.06 -5.92
N ARG A 47 -3.29 -24.86 -4.93
CA ARG A 47 -3.26 -24.46 -3.54
C ARG A 47 -2.37 -23.23 -3.54
N GLU A 48 -2.99 -22.05 -3.61
CA GLU A 48 -2.33 -20.84 -3.16
C GLU A 48 -1.74 -21.21 -1.80
N GLU A 49 -0.41 -21.23 -1.74
CA GLU A 49 0.32 -21.36 -0.50
C GLU A 49 -0.10 -20.17 0.34
N ARG A 50 -1.17 -20.37 1.12
CA ARG A 50 -1.57 -19.48 2.19
C ARG A 50 -0.28 -19.21 2.96
N PRO A 51 0.15 -17.93 3.09
CA PRO A 51 1.30 -17.62 3.89
C PRO A 51 1.09 -18.29 5.23
N THR A 52 1.99 -19.20 5.59
CA THR A 52 2.07 -19.72 6.96
C THR A 52 2.32 -18.50 7.82
N SER A 53 1.24 -17.87 8.31
CA SER A 53 1.37 -16.78 9.26
C SER A 53 2.10 -17.38 10.43
N THR A 54 3.27 -16.85 10.72
CA THR A 54 4.05 -17.18 11.90
C THR A 54 3.11 -17.03 13.09
N CYS A 55 2.68 -18.16 13.67
CA CYS A 55 1.77 -18.17 14.80
C CYS A 55 2.50 -17.46 15.94
N SER A 56 2.14 -16.20 16.21
CA SER A 56 2.71 -15.46 17.34
C SER A 56 2.32 -16.21 18.60
N SER A 57 3.31 -16.68 19.36
CA SER A 57 3.05 -17.29 20.66
C SER A 57 2.37 -16.27 21.58
N SER A 58 1.51 -16.75 22.48
CA SER A 58 0.79 -15.90 23.44
C SER A 58 1.74 -15.00 24.23
N ASP A 59 2.93 -15.51 24.58
CA ASP A 59 3.94 -14.79 25.37
C ASP A 59 4.44 -13.53 24.65
N VAL A 60 4.66 -13.59 23.33
CA VAL A 60 5.13 -12.43 22.54
C VAL A 60 4.06 -11.35 22.47
N VAL A 61 2.79 -11.76 22.36
CA VAL A 61 1.67 -10.79 22.34
C VAL A 61 1.57 -10.07 23.69
N GLU A 62 1.76 -10.78 24.81
CA GLU A 62 1.75 -10.16 26.14
C GLU A 62 2.89 -9.13 26.31
N GLU A 63 4.10 -9.45 25.83
CA GLU A 63 5.23 -8.51 25.85
C GLU A 63 4.99 -7.28 24.98
N VAL A 64 4.37 -7.45 23.82
CA VAL A 64 3.98 -6.34 22.95
C VAL A 64 2.94 -5.46 23.63
N VAL A 65 1.92 -6.03 24.30
CA VAL A 65 0.92 -5.27 25.06
C VAL A 65 1.58 -4.43 26.15
N LYS A 66 2.50 -5.01 26.93
CA LYS A 66 3.27 -4.27 27.96
C LYS A 66 4.10 -3.15 27.35
N THR A 67 4.72 -3.39 26.20
CA THR A 67 5.51 -2.39 25.47
C THR A 67 4.63 -1.22 25.01
N MET A 68 3.46 -1.51 24.43
CA MET A 68 2.51 -0.48 23.98
C MET A 68 2.01 0.36 25.15
N GLN A 69 1.64 -0.27 26.28
CA GLN A 69 1.22 0.44 27.49
C GLN A 69 2.33 1.36 28.02
N HIS A 70 3.57 0.85 28.10
CA HIS A 70 4.72 1.66 28.52
C HIS A 70 4.91 2.91 27.66
N PHE A 71 4.78 2.78 26.33
CA PHE A 71 4.92 3.91 25.42
C PHE A 71 3.77 4.92 25.56
N MET A 72 2.54 4.44 25.70
CA MET A 72 1.37 5.30 25.93
C MET A 72 1.54 6.15 27.19
N GLU A 73 1.99 5.54 28.29
CA GLU A 73 2.24 6.23 29.55
C GLU A 73 3.41 7.20 29.45
N LYS A 74 4.56 6.74 28.96
CA LYS A 74 5.81 7.52 28.89
C LYS A 74 5.66 8.79 28.04
N PHE A 75 4.96 8.68 26.90
CA PHE A 75 4.82 9.78 25.95
C PHE A 75 3.47 10.50 26.06
N SER A 76 2.57 10.05 26.95
CA SER A 76 1.22 10.60 27.09
C SER A 76 0.44 10.62 25.77
N MET A 77 0.50 9.50 25.04
CA MET A 77 -0.12 9.33 23.72
C MET A 77 -1.13 8.19 23.73
N ASP A 78 -2.11 8.27 22.84
CA ASP A 78 -3.09 7.21 22.66
C ASP A 78 -2.50 6.00 21.91
N LEU A 79 -3.20 4.87 21.98
CA LEU A 79 -2.78 3.62 21.37
C LEU A 79 -2.62 3.73 19.85
N SER A 80 -3.48 4.49 19.16
CA SER A 80 -3.41 4.65 17.70
C SER A 80 -2.13 5.40 17.33
N THR A 81 -1.83 6.49 18.02
CA THR A 81 -0.60 7.26 17.80
C THR A 81 0.65 6.42 18.04
N VAL A 82 0.71 5.67 19.14
CA VAL A 82 1.85 4.78 19.44
C VAL A 82 1.98 3.67 18.40
N THR A 83 0.89 3.00 18.06
CA THR A 83 0.89 1.92 17.06
C THR A 83 1.34 2.45 15.70
N GLN A 84 0.85 3.62 15.27
CA GLN A 84 1.28 4.26 14.04
C GLN A 84 2.77 4.60 14.06
N ALA A 85 3.30 5.08 15.18
CA ALA A 85 4.73 5.38 15.30
C ALA A 85 5.58 4.12 15.08
N PHE A 86 5.20 2.98 15.68
CA PHE A 86 5.85 1.70 15.43
C PHE A 86 5.75 1.27 13.95
N LEU A 87 4.55 1.37 13.36
CA LEU A 87 4.32 1.01 11.96
C LEU A 87 5.15 1.86 11.00
N LYS A 88 5.40 3.13 11.31
CA LYS A 88 6.22 4.04 10.47
C LYS A 88 7.72 3.91 10.70
N ASN A 89 8.14 3.28 11.81
CA ASN A 89 9.52 3.04 12.19
C ASN A 89 9.90 1.54 12.15
N THR A 90 9.24 0.76 11.29
CA THR A 90 9.62 -0.65 11.03
C THR A 90 9.55 -1.54 12.28
N GLY A 91 8.73 -1.18 13.27
CA GLY A 91 8.60 -1.91 14.53
C GLY A 91 9.83 -1.79 15.46
N GLU A 92 10.82 -0.97 15.14
CA GLU A 92 12.05 -0.81 15.93
C GLU A 92 11.76 0.01 17.21
N VAL A 93 11.91 -0.63 18.38
CA VAL A 93 11.56 -0.04 19.69
C VAL A 93 12.38 1.22 19.99
N GLU A 94 13.71 1.16 19.82
CA GLU A 94 14.59 2.30 20.11
C GLU A 94 14.35 3.48 19.17
N THR A 95 14.25 3.21 17.86
CA THR A 95 13.94 4.22 16.84
C THR A 95 12.60 4.88 17.11
N THR A 96 11.58 4.10 17.48
CA THR A 96 10.24 4.61 17.81
C THR A 96 10.27 5.46 19.08
N SER A 97 10.97 5.03 20.14
CA SER A 97 11.10 5.80 21.38
C SER A 97 11.79 7.15 21.12
N TYR A 98 12.88 7.16 20.35
CA TYR A 98 13.59 8.39 20.02
C TYR A 98 12.73 9.33 19.15
N PHE A 99 12.00 8.77 18.19
CA PHE A 99 11.08 9.52 17.33
C PHE A 99 9.95 10.18 18.11
N LEU A 100 9.33 9.47 19.05
CA LEU A 100 8.27 10.05 19.89
C LEU A 100 8.80 11.15 20.82
N GLN A 101 10.06 11.08 21.22
CA GLN A 101 10.68 12.08 22.08
C GLN A 101 11.13 13.35 21.33
N THR A 102 11.64 13.18 20.10
CA THR A 102 12.35 14.26 19.37
C THR A 102 11.67 14.70 18.08
N GLY A 103 10.73 13.90 17.56
CA GLY A 103 10.14 14.07 16.23
C GLY A 103 11.04 13.62 15.08
N GLN A 104 12.24 13.09 15.36
CA GLN A 104 13.21 12.65 14.35
C GLN A 104 13.65 11.21 14.62
N ARG A 105 14.08 10.47 13.59
CA ARG A 105 14.63 9.12 13.80
C ARG A 105 16.08 9.18 14.28
N LEU A 106 16.47 8.14 15.02
CA LEU A 106 17.81 8.00 15.59
C LEU A 106 18.92 7.97 14.52
N ASP A 107 18.61 7.43 13.34
CA ASP A 107 19.53 7.28 12.22
C ASP A 107 19.52 8.46 11.23
N GLY A 108 18.76 9.52 11.52
CA GLY A 108 18.68 10.74 10.70
C GLY A 108 17.85 10.61 9.42
N TYR A 109 17.28 9.43 9.14
CA TYR A 109 16.41 9.23 7.98
C TYR A 109 14.94 9.60 8.27
N PRO A 110 14.11 9.85 7.25
CA PRO A 110 12.68 10.09 7.46
C PRO A 110 11.94 8.82 7.87
N ILE A 111 10.73 8.98 8.41
CA ILE A 111 9.79 7.87 8.65
C ILE A 111 9.14 7.39 7.35
N TRP A 112 8.63 6.16 7.33
CA TRP A 112 7.92 5.60 6.17
C TRP A 112 6.51 6.18 6.04
N ASN A 113 6.09 6.48 4.81
CA ASN A 113 4.71 6.82 4.48
C ASN A 113 4.09 5.80 3.51
N ARG A 114 2.84 6.04 3.11
CA ARG A 114 2.09 5.13 2.23
C ARG A 114 2.69 5.08 0.82
N GLU A 115 3.14 6.20 0.29
CA GLU A 115 3.72 6.31 -1.06
C GLU A 115 5.05 5.57 -1.16
N ASP A 116 5.89 5.68 -0.13
CA ASP A 116 7.15 4.95 -0.01
C ASP A 116 6.89 3.44 0.00
N ASP A 117 5.88 3.03 0.77
CA ASP A 117 5.42 1.65 0.86
C ASP A 117 4.85 1.13 -0.47
N LEU A 118 4.13 1.96 -1.24
CA LEU A 118 3.70 1.60 -2.60
C LEU A 118 4.89 1.51 -3.56
N GLY A 119 5.90 2.36 -3.39
CA GLY A 119 7.14 2.31 -4.14
C GLY A 119 7.92 1.01 -3.94
N LEU A 120 7.98 0.52 -2.69
CA LEU A 120 8.67 -0.74 -2.36
C LEU A 120 8.09 -1.98 -3.05
N GLN A 121 6.82 -1.95 -3.45
CA GLN A 121 6.15 -3.08 -4.10
C GLN A 121 6.39 -3.13 -5.61
N LYS A 122 6.97 -2.07 -6.18
CA LYS A 122 7.25 -1.99 -7.62
C LYS A 122 8.56 -2.72 -7.92
N ASP A 123 8.53 -3.56 -8.95
CA ASP A 123 9.74 -4.12 -9.54
C ASP A 123 10.35 -3.12 -10.53
N ASP A 124 10.78 -1.96 -10.00
CA ASP A 124 11.34 -0.84 -10.75
C ASP A 124 12.64 -0.37 -10.07
N GLU A 125 13.77 -0.53 -10.78
CA GLU A 125 15.10 -0.22 -10.24
C GLU A 125 15.30 1.29 -10.00
N CYS A 126 14.65 2.16 -10.77
CA CYS A 126 14.71 3.62 -10.56
C CYS A 126 13.96 4.00 -9.27
N VAL A 127 12.80 3.39 -9.02
CA VAL A 127 12.06 3.56 -7.75
C VAL A 127 12.87 3.01 -6.57
N ARG A 128 13.46 1.82 -6.71
CA ARG A 128 14.32 1.21 -5.68
C ARG A 128 15.52 2.10 -5.37
N SER A 129 16.21 2.62 -6.38
CA SER A 129 17.34 3.54 -6.22
C SER A 129 16.95 4.83 -5.49
N LYS A 130 15.77 5.40 -5.78
CA LYS A 130 15.26 6.58 -5.07
C LYS A 130 14.96 6.29 -3.59
N LEU A 131 14.40 5.12 -3.29
CA LEU A 131 14.14 4.70 -1.91
C LEU A 131 15.45 4.47 -1.13
N ILE A 132 16.45 3.85 -1.77
CA ILE A 132 17.78 3.69 -1.17
C ILE A 132 18.44 5.04 -0.91
N ALA A 133 18.32 6.00 -1.83
CA ALA A 133 18.84 7.35 -1.61
C ALA A 133 18.12 8.08 -0.46
N LYS A 134 16.80 7.86 -0.30
CA LYS A 134 15.99 8.52 0.73
C LYS A 134 16.16 7.91 2.12
N PHE A 135 16.31 6.59 2.22
CA PHE A 135 16.28 5.86 3.50
C PHE A 135 17.57 5.12 3.82
N GLY A 136 18.47 4.94 2.86
CA GLY A 136 19.61 4.04 2.99
C GLY A 136 19.24 2.58 2.71
N ALA A 137 20.20 1.82 2.20
CA ALA A 137 19.99 0.43 1.77
C ALA A 137 19.55 -0.49 2.93
N GLU A 138 20.11 -0.29 4.13
CA GLU A 138 19.77 -1.08 5.32
C GLU A 138 18.30 -0.88 5.71
N ASN A 139 17.83 0.37 5.80
CA ASN A 139 16.45 0.67 6.15
C ASN A 139 15.45 0.14 5.11
N VAL A 140 15.81 0.20 3.82
CA VAL A 140 15.01 -0.42 2.76
C VAL A 140 14.90 -1.93 2.98
N ALA A 141 16.01 -2.61 3.29
CA ALA A 141 16.00 -4.05 3.55
C ALA A 141 15.14 -4.40 4.78
N LYS A 142 15.32 -3.68 5.90
CA LYS A 142 14.51 -3.85 7.12
C LYS A 142 13.02 -3.66 6.82
N ARG A 143 12.66 -2.61 6.06
CA ARG A 143 11.26 -2.34 5.71
C ARG A 143 10.64 -3.43 4.85
N VAL A 144 11.39 -3.95 3.88
CA VAL A 144 10.93 -5.08 3.04
C VAL A 144 10.66 -6.30 3.91
N ALA A 145 11.53 -6.62 4.88
CA ALA A 145 11.31 -7.73 5.80
C ALA A 145 10.06 -7.52 6.66
N PHE A 146 9.93 -6.33 7.27
CA PHE A 146 8.79 -5.97 8.13
C PHE A 146 7.43 -6.03 7.42
N ARG A 147 7.38 -5.85 6.10
CA ARG A 147 6.11 -5.90 5.34
C ARG A 147 5.76 -7.27 4.80
N LYS A 148 6.65 -8.24 4.93
CA LYS A 148 6.42 -9.65 4.57
C LYS A 148 5.92 -10.49 5.75
N SER A 149 6.07 -10.00 6.98
CA SER A 149 5.64 -10.65 8.22
C SER A 149 4.15 -10.52 8.49
#